data_AF-A0A1N7GQJ8-F1
#
_entry.id   AF-A0A1N7GQJ8-F1
#
_cell.length_a   1.000
_cell.length_b   1.000
_cell.length_c   1.000
_cell.angle_alpha   90.00
_cell.angle_beta   90.00
_cell.angle_gamma   90.00
#
_symmetry.space_group_name_H-M   'P 1'
#
loop_
_entity.id
_entity.type
_entity.pdbx_description
1 polymer ?
#
loop_
_entity_poly.entity_id
_entity_poly.type
_entity_poly.pdbx_seq_one_letter_code
_entity_poly.pdbx_strand_id
1 'polypeptide(L)'
;MTQQLRPRRRTTVTHAVCGPDRASTLADLVSHAADAAHERPALTGPDYTVSFGELRARTAGVASVMSPGDRSGDSALTVALMTAIPGLALAGPQRLADTLSSIRTEATTVLAQSRLR
;
A
#
# COMPACT_ATOMS: atom_id res chain seq x y z
N MET A 1 26.56 -52.40 -4.53
CA MET A 1 26.65 -51.08 -3.87
C MET A 1 25.58 -50.17 -4.46
N THR A 2 24.48 -49.99 -3.74
CA THR A 2 23.34 -49.13 -4.09
C THR A 2 23.54 -47.73 -3.52
N GLN A 3 23.48 -46.69 -4.36
CA GLN A 3 23.06 -45.37 -3.90
C GLN A 3 22.08 -44.76 -4.89
N GLN A 4 20.83 -44.66 -4.43
CA GLN A 4 19.79 -43.82 -5.02
C GLN A 4 20.05 -42.37 -4.64
N LEU A 5 19.91 -41.44 -5.59
CA LEU A 5 19.50 -40.07 -5.28
C LEU A 5 18.24 -39.72 -6.05
N ARG A 6 17.17 -39.59 -5.28
CA ARG A 6 15.81 -39.17 -5.65
C ARG A 6 15.75 -37.66 -5.96
N PRO A 7 14.69 -37.21 -6.67
CA PRO A 7 14.63 -35.89 -7.29
C PRO A 7 14.27 -34.78 -6.29
N ARG A 8 14.92 -33.61 -6.39
CA ARG A 8 14.47 -32.41 -5.68
C ARG A 8 13.34 -31.74 -6.43
N ARG A 9 12.11 -32.05 -6.01
CA ARG A 9 10.91 -31.23 -6.25
C ARG A 9 11.23 -29.79 -5.85
N ARG A 10 11.14 -28.87 -6.81
CA ARG A 10 11.23 -27.43 -6.55
C ARG A 10 9.89 -27.01 -5.94
N THR A 11 9.91 -26.90 -4.62
CA THR A 11 8.77 -26.54 -3.78
C THR A 11 8.11 -25.26 -4.29
N THR A 12 6.83 -25.36 -4.58
CA THR A 12 5.86 -24.26 -4.63
C THR A 12 6.00 -23.41 -3.37
N VAL A 13 6.54 -22.20 -3.49
CA VAL A 13 6.32 -21.18 -2.46
C VAL A 13 4.95 -20.58 -2.76
N THR A 14 3.91 -21.29 -2.34
CA THR A 14 2.62 -20.68 -2.04
C THR A 14 2.90 -19.71 -0.90
N HIS A 15 3.10 -18.42 -1.21
CA HIS A 15 3.30 -17.42 -0.19
C HIS A 15 1.99 -17.35 0.61
N ALA A 16 2.09 -17.82 1.85
CA ALA A 16 0.99 -18.06 2.74
C ALA A 16 0.07 -16.83 2.84
N VAL A 17 -1.22 -17.10 2.72
CA VAL A 17 -2.30 -16.21 3.16
C VAL A 17 -2.00 -15.85 4.62
N CYS A 18 -1.63 -14.59 4.87
CA CYS A 18 -1.44 -14.08 6.22
C CYS A 18 -2.82 -13.85 6.84
N GLY A 19 -3.12 -14.63 7.88
CA GLY A 19 -4.27 -14.42 8.76
C GLY A 19 -4.17 -13.14 9.60
N PRO A 20 -5.26 -12.77 10.31
CA PRO A 20 -5.55 -11.41 10.71
C PRO A 20 -5.07 -11.09 12.14
N ASP A 21 -3.87 -10.51 12.31
CA ASP A 21 -3.47 -9.74 13.52
C ASP A 21 -2.09 -9.06 13.36
N ARG A 22 -1.89 -8.33 12.26
CA ARG A 22 -0.79 -7.35 12.16
C ARG A 22 -1.45 -6.02 11.90
N ALA A 23 -1.08 -4.99 12.67
CA ALA A 23 -1.47 -3.63 12.37
C ALA A 23 -1.25 -3.39 10.87
N SER A 24 -2.34 -3.36 10.11
CA SER A 24 -2.28 -3.21 8.67
C SER A 24 -1.63 -1.87 8.43
N THR A 25 -0.49 -1.86 7.74
CA THR A 25 0.18 -0.60 7.42
C THR A 25 -0.79 0.27 6.63
N LEU A 26 -0.61 1.58 6.63
CA LEU A 26 -1.47 2.44 5.81
C LEU A 26 -1.33 2.06 4.33
N ALA A 27 -0.14 1.63 3.90
CA ALA A 27 0.09 1.08 2.57
C ALA A 27 -0.71 -0.19 2.28
N ASP A 28 -0.89 -1.09 3.26
CA ASP A 28 -1.77 -2.27 3.12
C ASP A 28 -3.23 -1.85 2.99
N LEU A 29 -3.69 -0.89 3.81
CA LEU A 29 -5.05 -0.35 3.72
C LEU A 29 -5.32 0.29 2.36
N VAL A 30 -4.38 1.07 1.83
CA VAL A 30 -4.44 1.67 0.49
C VAL A 30 -4.49 0.58 -0.58
N SER A 31 -3.69 -0.48 -0.44
CA SER A 31 -3.66 -1.59 -1.40
C SER A 31 -5.00 -2.33 -1.42
N HIS A 32 -5.55 -2.66 -0.25
CA HIS A 32 -6.87 -3.28 -0.14
C HIS A 32 -8.00 -2.37 -0.65
N ALA A 33 -7.95 -1.07 -0.34
CA ALA A 33 -8.92 -0.11 -0.85
C ALA A 33 -8.86 0.02 -2.37
N ALA A 34 -7.65 -0.06 -2.96
CA ALA A 34 -7.46 -0.06 -4.41
C ALA A 34 -8.00 -1.35 -5.07
N ASP A 35 -7.87 -2.50 -4.42
CA ASP A 35 -8.48 -3.75 -4.90
C ASP A 35 -10.01 -3.70 -4.87
N ALA A 36 -10.59 -3.04 -3.86
CA ALA A 36 -12.04 -2.90 -3.70
C ALA A 36 -12.66 -1.79 -4.56
N ALA A 37 -11.95 -0.68 -4.76
CA ALA A 37 -12.44 0.52 -5.44
C ALA A 37 -11.29 1.32 -6.08
N HIS A 38 -10.73 0.79 -7.16
CA HIS A 38 -9.56 1.33 -7.84
C HIS A 38 -9.66 2.82 -8.21
N GLU A 39 -10.77 3.25 -8.80
CA GLU A 39 -10.96 4.62 -9.30
C GLU A 39 -11.45 5.60 -8.23
N ARG A 40 -11.76 5.13 -7.02
CA ARG A 40 -12.28 5.99 -5.97
C ARG A 40 -11.18 6.95 -5.49
N PRO A 41 -11.48 8.25 -5.31
CA PRO A 41 -10.52 9.18 -4.73
C PRO A 41 -10.05 8.71 -3.34
N ALA A 42 -8.74 8.63 -3.17
CA ALA A 42 -8.08 8.46 -1.88
C ALA A 42 -7.76 9.82 -1.23
N LEU A 43 -7.49 10.82 -2.07
CA LEU A 43 -7.19 12.19 -1.70
C LEU A 43 -7.76 13.17 -2.73
N THR A 44 -8.34 14.25 -2.23
CA THR A 44 -8.81 15.37 -3.05
C THR A 44 -8.29 16.67 -2.45
N GLY A 45 -7.54 17.42 -3.23
CA GLY A 45 -7.17 18.80 -2.95
C GLY A 45 -7.86 19.79 -3.90
N PRO A 46 -7.60 21.09 -3.76
CA PRO A 46 -8.20 22.11 -4.63
C PRO A 46 -7.84 21.91 -6.11
N ASP A 47 -6.62 21.45 -6.39
CA ASP A 47 -6.06 21.34 -7.76
C ASP A 47 -5.63 19.92 -8.13
N TYR A 48 -5.91 18.92 -7.27
CA TYR A 48 -5.50 17.54 -7.52
C TYR A 48 -6.51 16.54 -6.97
N THR A 49 -6.61 15.38 -7.62
CA THR A 49 -7.33 14.21 -7.11
C THR A 49 -6.47 13.00 -7.38
N VAL A 50 -6.22 12.20 -6.35
CA VAL A 50 -5.44 10.96 -6.45
C VAL A 50 -6.34 9.80 -6.06
N SER A 51 -6.50 8.84 -6.96
CA SER A 51 -7.30 7.62 -6.71
C SER A 51 -6.51 6.59 -5.90
N PHE A 52 -7.20 5.62 -5.30
CA PHE A 52 -6.54 4.50 -4.62
C PHE A 52 -5.64 3.69 -5.57
N GLY A 53 -6.09 3.47 -6.81
CA GLY A 53 -5.32 2.78 -7.84
C GLY A 53 -4.01 3.49 -8.17
N GLU A 54 -4.08 4.81 -8.37
CA GLU A 54 -2.92 5.65 -8.63
C GLU A 54 -1.97 5.70 -7.43
N LEU A 55 -2.50 5.88 -6.22
CA LEU A 55 -1.71 5.93 -5.00
C LEU A 55 -0.95 4.63 -4.75
N ARG A 56 -1.61 3.48 -5.00
CA ARG A 56 -0.97 2.15 -4.95
C ARG A 56 0.14 2.03 -5.99
N ALA A 57 -0.10 2.43 -7.24
CA ALA A 57 0.89 2.34 -8.31
C ALA A 57 2.15 3.17 -7.98
N ARG A 58 1.96 4.41 -7.51
CA ARG A 58 3.06 5.29 -7.06
C ARG A 58 3.82 4.68 -5.90
N THR A 59 3.12 4.16 -4.89
CA THR A 59 3.73 3.50 -3.73
C THR A 59 4.54 2.27 -4.14
N ALA A 60 4.01 1.43 -5.05
CA ALA A 60 4.72 0.26 -5.56
C ALA A 60 5.97 0.64 -6.37
N GLY A 61 5.89 1.70 -7.18
CA GLY A 61 7.04 2.24 -7.91
C GLY A 61 8.15 2.70 -6.97
N VAL A 62 7.81 3.41 -5.90
CA VAL A 62 8.79 3.82 -4.87
C VAL A 62 9.35 2.61 -4.12
N ALA A 63 8.49 1.68 -3.69
CA ALA A 63 8.93 0.47 -2.99
C ALA A 63 9.89 -0.37 -3.84
N SER A 64 9.74 -0.37 -5.17
CA SER A 64 10.61 -1.12 -6.08
C SER A 64 12.06 -0.61 -6.13
N VAL A 65 12.26 0.67 -5.81
CA VAL A 65 13.59 1.31 -5.79
C VAL A 65 14.20 1.42 -4.39
N MET A 66 13.41 1.13 -3.34
CA MET A 66 13.88 1.11 -1.96
C MET A 66 14.59 -0.21 -1.65
N SER A 67 15.58 -0.15 -0.76
CA SER A 67 16.32 -1.33 -0.33
C SER A 67 15.38 -2.38 0.29
N PRO A 68 15.57 -3.69 0.02
CA PRO A 68 14.69 -4.77 0.52
C PRO A 68 14.69 -4.95 2.06
N GLY A 69 15.47 -4.14 2.78
CA GLY A 69 15.43 -4.01 4.24
C GLY A 69 14.38 -3.00 4.75
N ASP A 70 13.88 -2.10 3.90
CA ASP A 70 12.94 -1.03 4.26
C ASP A 70 11.49 -1.45 3.94
N ARG A 71 11.13 -2.65 4.41
CA ARG A 71 9.90 -3.36 4.01
C ARG A 71 8.60 -2.80 4.62
N SER A 72 8.62 -1.62 5.23
CA SER A 72 7.38 -0.96 5.61
C SER A 72 6.84 -0.21 4.40
N GLY A 73 5.69 -0.66 3.87
CA GLY A 73 5.01 0.05 2.79
C GLY A 73 4.73 1.51 3.11
N ASP A 74 4.67 1.87 4.40
CA ASP A 74 4.42 3.25 4.86
C ASP A 74 5.57 4.22 4.54
N SER A 75 6.82 3.75 4.49
CA SER A 75 7.96 4.57 4.05
C SER A 75 7.81 4.93 2.56
N ALA A 76 7.51 3.93 1.73
CA ALA A 76 7.26 4.13 0.30
C ALA A 76 6.02 4.99 0.06
N LEU A 77 4.96 4.82 0.85
CA LEU A 77 3.75 5.63 0.78
C LEU A 77 4.04 7.10 1.12
N THR A 78 4.84 7.35 2.16
CA THR A 78 5.22 8.71 2.55
C THR A 78 5.99 9.41 1.43
N VAL A 79 6.98 8.72 0.84
CA VAL A 79 7.74 9.26 -0.29
C VAL A 79 6.83 9.47 -1.51
N ALA A 80 5.94 8.51 -1.82
CA ALA A 80 4.97 8.64 -2.90
C ALA A 80 4.08 9.88 -2.70
N LEU A 81 3.56 10.12 -1.49
CA LEU A 81 2.75 11.29 -1.16
C LEU A 81 3.52 12.61 -1.31
N MET A 82 4.77 12.64 -0.84
CA MET A 82 5.63 13.81 -0.95
C MET A 82 5.94 14.20 -2.40
N THR A 83 5.92 13.22 -3.33
CA THR A 83 6.05 13.46 -4.77
C THR A 83 4.71 13.70 -5.48
N ALA A 84 3.62 13.17 -4.95
CA ALA A 84 2.30 13.21 -5.58
C ALA A 84 1.51 14.47 -5.25
N ILE A 85 1.71 15.03 -4.06
CA ILE A 85 0.98 16.20 -3.57
C ILE A 85 1.90 17.42 -3.63
N PRO A 86 1.67 18.35 -4.58
CA PRO A 86 2.40 19.61 -4.64
C PRO A 86 2.30 20.36 -3.31
N GLY A 87 3.44 20.83 -2.79
CA GLY A 87 3.48 21.63 -1.58
C GLY A 87 3.33 20.86 -0.27
N LEU A 88 3.07 19.55 -0.27
CA LEU A 88 2.98 18.75 0.97
C LEU A 88 4.30 18.78 1.76
N ALA A 89 5.43 18.67 1.05
CA ALA A 89 6.76 18.74 1.63
C ALA A 89 7.06 20.10 2.30
N LEU A 90 6.48 21.18 1.75
CA LEU A 90 6.64 22.54 2.27
C LEU A 90 5.68 22.85 3.42
N ALA A 91 4.51 22.19 3.44
CA ALA A 91 3.45 22.43 4.43
C ALA A 91 3.74 21.79 5.80
N GLY A 92 4.78 20.95 5.89
CA GLY A 92 5.30 20.43 7.15
C GLY A 92 4.63 19.16 7.67
N PRO A 93 5.10 18.64 8.83
CA PRO A 93 4.72 17.32 9.34
C PRO A 93 3.25 17.23 9.75
N GLN A 94 2.65 18.33 10.20
CA GLN A 94 1.22 18.35 10.56
C GLN A 94 0.34 18.05 9.35
N ARG A 95 0.64 18.67 8.20
CA ARG A 95 -0.13 18.48 6.97
C ARG A 95 0.06 17.08 6.39
N LEU A 96 1.24 16.51 6.54
CA LEU A 96 1.46 15.08 6.24
C LEU A 96 0.60 14.19 7.15
N ALA A 97 0.57 14.43 8.45
CA ALA A 97 -0.24 13.66 9.40
C ALA A 97 -1.74 13.74 9.07
N ASP A 98 -2.25 14.94 8.76
CA ASP A 98 -3.65 15.13 8.35
C ASP A 98 -3.96 14.35 7.05
N THR A 99 -3.05 14.39 6.09
CA THR A 99 -3.16 13.65 4.81
C THR A 99 -3.22 12.14 5.05
N LEU A 100 -2.31 11.60 5.87
CA LEU A 100 -2.28 10.17 6.21
C LEU A 100 -3.56 9.74 6.97
N SER A 101 -4.07 10.59 7.87
CA SER A 101 -5.32 10.35 8.60
C SER A 101 -6.54 10.34 7.67
N SER A 102 -6.59 11.27 6.71
CA SER A 102 -7.63 11.32 5.68
C SER A 102 -7.62 10.06 4.80
N ILE A 103 -6.46 9.66 4.28
CA ILE A 103 -6.31 8.42 3.50
C ILE A 103 -6.81 7.21 4.30
N ARG A 104 -6.44 7.12 5.58
CA ARG A 104 -6.88 6.02 6.45
C ARG A 104 -8.40 6.00 6.55
N THR A 105 -9.02 7.14 6.82
CA THR A 105 -10.48 7.26 6.95
C THR A 105 -11.19 6.85 5.67
N GLU A 106 -10.73 7.35 4.53
CA GLU A 106 -11.29 6.98 3.22
C GLU A 106 -11.10 5.49 2.94
N ALA A 107 -9.91 4.94 3.14
CA ALA A 107 -9.64 3.52 2.93
C ALA A 107 -10.53 2.63 3.82
N THR A 108 -10.71 2.98 5.09
CA THR A 108 -11.60 2.22 5.99
C THR A 108 -13.06 2.32 5.56
N THR A 109 -13.52 3.49 5.11
CA THR A 109 -14.87 3.69 4.57
C THR A 109 -15.08 2.87 3.31
N VAL A 110 -14.08 2.86 2.42
CA VAL A 110 -14.10 2.08 1.19
C VAL A 110 -14.29 0.60 1.46
N LEU A 111 -13.48 0.07 2.37
CA LEU A 111 -13.47 -1.33 2.74
C LEU A 111 -14.72 -1.74 3.53
N ALA A 112 -15.28 -0.85 4.34
CA ALA A 112 -16.55 -1.08 5.01
C ALA A 112 -17.70 -1.19 3.99
N GLN A 113 -17.75 -0.29 3.01
CA GLN A 113 -18.78 -0.31 1.98
C GLN A 113 -18.66 -1.49 1.01
N SER A 114 -17.45 -1.95 0.71
CA SER A 114 -17.26 -3.12 -0.15
C SER A 114 -17.65 -4.44 0.52
N ARG A 115 -17.72 -4.49 1.86
CA ARG A 115 -18.20 -5.67 2.61
C ARG A 115 -19.73 -5.76 2.71
N LEU A 116 -20.42 -4.65 2.42
CA LEU A 116 -21.89 -4.57 2.45
C LEU A 116 -22.53 -4.89 1.10
N ARG A 117 -21.72 -5.13 0.06
CA ARG A 117 -22.15 -5.50 -1.29
C ARG A 117 -21.92 -6.98 -1.52
#